data_AF-A0A965CU78-F1
#
_entry.id   AF-A0A965CU78-F1
#
_cell.length_a   1.000
_cell.length_b   1.000
_cell.length_c   1.000
_cell.angle_alpha   90.00
_cell.angle_beta   90.00
_cell.angle_gamma   90.00
#
_symmetry.space_group_name_H-M   'P 1'
#
loop_
_entity.id
_entity.type
_entity.pdbx_description
1 polymer ?
#
loop_
_entity_poly.entity_id
_entity_poly.type
_entity_poly.pdbx_seq_one_letter_code
_entity_poly.pdbx_strand_id
1 'polypeptide(L)'
;MNLNRWLVRSRIFLSKKRNMSEKPSELPSNSGKTEIPKPAKPRAASKGKRLLALLLDFILALLLMNTLDQFFRSEDWDLKMQTPGVEKMLIFYGGIIFLMVIRDLWGSSPGRILMGISLRNFEDLNTTPGISTRLKRNLMLLLFPVEGLVLLKDSFAFRLADRWFKTAVLEHPKPMRVALRLLLGNLLFFAFFGAAILLQKSSLEKTAAYKTAEKSIRSHPELTLLLNRFPDFEETEMSLDLRNPSSLSMLETTVGKGKLRNKVRVDLSLAGEPLSWEVMKVEIIPSPSATE
;
A
#
# COMPACT_ATOMS: atom_id res chain seq x y z
N MET A 1 -10.42 50.68 32.66
CA MET A 1 -10.79 49.36 33.24
C MET A 1 -10.27 48.30 32.28
N ASN A 2 -9.40 47.34 32.61
CA ASN A 2 -9.16 46.67 33.88
C ASN A 2 -7.71 46.12 33.88
N LEU A 3 -6.78 46.78 34.59
CA LEU A 3 -5.33 46.46 34.64
C LEU A 3 -4.94 45.77 35.97
N ASN A 4 -5.88 45.09 36.63
CA ASN A 4 -5.76 44.74 38.06
C ASN A 4 -5.68 43.24 38.39
N ARG A 5 -5.25 42.38 37.45
CA ARG A 5 -5.05 40.94 37.73
C ARG A 5 -3.60 40.46 37.78
N TRP A 6 -2.63 41.34 37.57
CA TRP A 6 -1.21 40.94 37.51
C TRP A 6 -0.40 41.21 38.79
N LEU A 7 -0.96 41.92 39.77
CA LEU A 7 -0.21 42.40 40.96
C LEU A 7 -0.42 41.59 42.27
N VAL A 8 -1.16 40.48 42.25
CA VAL A 8 -1.50 39.74 43.49
C VAL A 8 -0.60 38.52 43.74
N ARG A 9 0.26 38.08 42.80
CA ARG A 9 1.16 36.93 43.04
C ARG A 9 2.60 37.27 43.42
N SER A 10 3.01 38.54 43.36
CA SER A 10 4.37 38.96 43.73
C SER A 10 4.60 39.15 45.23
N ARG A 11 3.56 39.08 46.08
CA ARG A 11 3.68 39.27 47.53
C ARG A 11 3.93 38.00 48.37
N ILE A 12 3.95 36.82 47.76
CA ILE A 12 4.25 35.57 48.49
C ILE A 12 5.76 35.27 48.49
N PHE A 13 6.56 36.01 47.70
CA PHE A 13 7.98 35.74 47.49
C PHE A 13 8.95 36.42 48.49
N LEU A 14 8.47 37.09 49.54
CA LEU A 14 9.31 37.95 50.37
C LEU A 14 9.27 37.72 51.90
N SER A 15 8.72 36.59 52.38
CA SER A 15 8.61 36.34 53.83
C SER A 15 9.25 35.04 54.32
N LYS A 16 10.33 34.56 53.69
CA LYS A 16 11.08 33.44 54.28
C LYS A 16 12.57 33.48 53.98
N LYS A 17 13.21 34.60 54.36
CA LYS A 17 14.67 34.73 54.40
C LYS A 17 15.09 35.38 55.71
N ARG A 18 15.16 34.56 56.77
CA ARG A 18 16.00 34.81 57.95
C ARG A 18 16.12 33.53 58.77
N ASN A 19 17.28 32.90 58.71
CA ASN A 19 18.07 32.36 59.82
C ASN A 19 19.10 31.36 59.25
N MET A 20 20.34 31.83 59.11
CA MET A 20 21.54 31.00 59.10
C MET A 20 22.07 30.95 60.54
N SER A 21 22.40 29.76 61.04
CA SER A 21 23.48 29.57 62.03
C SER A 21 23.95 28.10 62.00
N GLU A 22 25.21 27.94 61.59
CA GLU A 22 26.24 26.93 61.96
C GLU A 22 25.99 25.39 61.92
N LYS A 23 26.78 24.74 61.05
CA LYS A 23 27.48 23.40 61.02
C LYS A 23 27.20 22.29 62.07
N PRO A 24 27.60 21.01 61.85
CA PRO A 24 28.28 20.39 60.69
C PRO A 24 27.67 19.06 60.15
N SER A 25 28.13 18.72 58.94
CA SER A 25 28.18 17.40 58.28
C SER A 25 27.70 16.16 59.06
N GLU A 26 26.55 15.63 58.65
CA GLU A 26 26.25 14.20 58.72
C GLU A 26 25.80 13.74 57.33
N LEU A 27 26.53 12.77 56.76
CA LEU A 27 26.09 11.98 55.62
C LEU A 27 24.85 11.18 56.04
N PRO A 28 23.75 11.17 55.26
CA PRO A 28 22.87 10.03 55.26
C PRO A 28 23.06 9.24 53.97
N SER A 29 23.48 8.01 54.20
CA SER A 29 23.24 6.82 53.41
C SER A 29 22.08 6.93 52.41
N ASN A 30 22.42 6.70 51.14
CA ASN A 30 21.81 5.71 50.26
C ASN A 30 20.30 5.41 50.48
N SER A 31 19.45 5.95 49.61
CA SER A 31 18.54 5.11 48.82
C SER A 31 18.01 5.93 47.65
N GLY A 32 18.73 5.85 46.54
CA GLY A 32 18.17 6.20 45.23
C GLY A 32 16.99 5.28 44.97
N LYS A 33 15.78 5.73 45.32
CA LYS A 33 14.56 5.19 44.72
C LYS A 33 14.57 5.64 43.26
N THR A 34 15.20 4.84 42.42
CA THR A 34 14.92 4.81 41.00
C THR A 34 13.45 4.45 40.89
N GLU A 35 12.57 5.45 40.84
CA GLU A 35 11.17 5.22 40.50
C GLU A 35 11.15 4.58 39.12
N ILE A 36 11.02 3.26 39.10
CA ILE A 36 10.69 2.51 37.89
C ILE A 36 9.42 3.18 37.35
N PRO A 37 9.45 3.77 36.15
CA PRO A 37 8.27 4.45 35.61
C PRO A 37 7.14 3.42 35.57
N LYS A 38 6.08 3.67 36.36
CA LYS A 38 4.90 2.80 36.41
C LYS A 38 4.45 2.51 34.97
N PRO A 39 4.22 1.25 34.60
CA PRO A 39 3.79 0.92 33.25
C PRO A 39 2.52 1.71 32.94
N ALA A 40 2.53 2.42 31.82
CA ALA A 40 1.38 3.19 31.37
C ALA A 40 0.16 2.27 31.36
N LYS A 41 -0.93 2.70 32.01
CA LYS A 41 -2.16 1.91 32.07
C LYS A 41 -2.60 1.54 30.65
N PRO A 42 -2.94 0.26 30.39
CA PRO A 42 -3.34 -0.18 29.06
C PRO A 42 -4.59 0.60 28.61
N ARG A 43 -4.46 1.35 27.51
CA ARG A 43 -5.55 2.14 26.94
C ARG A 43 -6.19 1.37 25.80
N ALA A 44 -7.52 1.30 25.79
CA ALA A 44 -8.26 0.69 24.69
C ALA A 44 -8.04 1.48 23.40
N ALA A 45 -7.74 0.80 22.30
CA ALA A 45 -7.62 1.45 21.00
C ALA A 45 -8.98 1.97 20.53
N SER A 46 -9.01 3.19 19.97
CA SER A 46 -10.24 3.77 19.43
C SER A 46 -10.79 2.97 18.25
N LYS A 47 -12.11 3.05 18.03
CA LYS A 47 -12.79 2.35 16.92
C LYS A 47 -12.15 2.66 15.56
N GLY A 48 -11.89 3.94 15.29
CA GLY A 48 -11.27 4.40 14.04
C GLY A 48 -9.88 3.83 13.80
N LYS A 49 -9.02 3.74 14.84
CA LYS A 49 -7.68 3.14 14.69
C LYS A 49 -7.76 1.66 14.33
N ARG A 50 -8.74 0.93 14.88
CA ARG A 50 -8.95 -0.50 14.57
C ARG A 50 -9.44 -0.70 13.14
N LEU A 51 -10.42 0.10 12.70
CA LEU A 51 -10.94 0.04 11.34
C LEU A 51 -9.87 0.42 10.30
N LEU A 52 -9.11 1.49 10.56
CA LEU A 52 -8.05 1.91 9.64
C LEU A 52 -6.92 0.88 9.56
N ALA A 53 -6.56 0.23 10.68
CA ALA A 53 -5.61 -0.88 10.65
C ALA A 53 -6.10 -2.04 9.78
N LEU A 54 -7.39 -2.39 9.89
CA LEU A 54 -8.03 -3.41 9.06
C LEU A 54 -8.01 -3.03 7.57
N LEU A 55 -8.34 -1.78 7.26
CA LEU A 55 -8.35 -1.23 5.91
C LEU A 55 -6.93 -1.21 5.30
N LEU A 56 -5.93 -0.80 6.07
CA LEU A 56 -4.53 -0.79 5.64
C LEU A 56 -4.03 -2.21 5.32
N ASP A 57 -4.37 -3.19 6.16
CA ASP A 57 -4.05 -4.60 5.87
C ASP A 57 -4.70 -5.08 4.57
N PHE A 58 -5.96 -4.69 4.34
CA PHE A 58 -6.69 -5.04 3.13
C PHE A 58 -6.08 -4.38 1.88
N ILE A 59 -5.78 -3.08 1.94
CA ILE A 59 -5.10 -2.36 0.87
C ILE A 59 -3.75 -3.01 0.57
N LEU A 60 -2.99 -3.37 1.61
CA LEU A 60 -1.69 -4.02 1.43
C LEU A 60 -1.82 -5.39 0.77
N ALA A 61 -2.81 -6.20 1.17
CA ALA A 61 -3.10 -7.49 0.54
C ALA A 61 -3.51 -7.31 -0.94
N LEU A 62 -4.32 -6.29 -1.23
CA LEU A 62 -4.74 -5.96 -2.59
C LEU A 62 -3.56 -5.51 -3.45
N LEU A 63 -2.71 -4.60 -2.94
CA LEU A 63 -1.51 -4.14 -3.64
C LEU A 63 -0.55 -5.29 -3.90
N LEU A 64 -0.32 -6.16 -2.91
CA LEU A 64 0.54 -7.31 -3.08
C LEU A 64 0.00 -8.28 -4.14
N MET A 65 -1.29 -8.62 -4.08
CA MET A 65 -1.89 -9.51 -5.06
C MET A 65 -1.89 -8.90 -6.47
N ASN A 66 -2.13 -7.58 -6.58
CA ASN A 66 -2.06 -6.86 -7.84
C ASN A 66 -0.63 -6.87 -8.44
N THR A 67 0.39 -6.64 -7.62
CA THR A 67 1.78 -6.70 -8.06
C THR A 67 2.19 -8.12 -8.48
N LEU A 68 1.72 -9.15 -7.75
CA LEU A 68 1.96 -10.54 -8.11
C LEU A 68 1.26 -10.89 -9.44
N ASP A 69 0.02 -10.47 -9.65
CA ASP A 69 -0.69 -10.66 -10.92
C ASP A 69 0.05 -10.01 -12.08
N GLN A 70 0.52 -8.77 -11.90
CA GLN A 70 1.29 -8.06 -12.92
C GLN A 70 2.63 -8.76 -13.22
N PHE A 71 3.31 -9.29 -12.19
CA PHE A 71 4.57 -10.01 -12.34
C PHE A 71 4.39 -11.35 -13.07
N PHE A 72 3.39 -12.14 -12.68
CA PHE A 72 3.08 -13.45 -13.26
C PHE A 72 2.15 -13.40 -14.48
N ARG A 73 1.92 -12.20 -15.02
CA ARG A 73 1.08 -12.03 -16.20
C ARG A 73 1.61 -12.86 -17.37
N SER A 74 0.74 -13.72 -17.91
CA SER A 74 1.02 -14.60 -19.04
C SER A 74 1.16 -13.80 -20.34
N GLU A 75 1.75 -14.41 -21.37
CA GLU A 75 1.71 -13.85 -22.72
C GLU A 75 0.28 -13.77 -23.25
N ASP A 76 0.05 -12.76 -24.10
CA ASP A 76 -1.19 -12.46 -24.81
C ASP A 76 -2.37 -12.32 -23.83
N TRP A 77 -2.08 -11.69 -22.68
CA TRP A 77 -3.03 -11.55 -21.59
C TRP A 77 -4.24 -10.72 -21.98
N ASP A 78 -4.12 -9.79 -22.92
CA ASP A 78 -5.17 -8.95 -23.47
C ASP A 78 -6.28 -9.78 -24.13
N LEU A 79 -5.92 -10.79 -24.91
CA LEU A 79 -6.87 -11.72 -25.53
C LEU A 79 -7.49 -12.65 -24.48
N LYS A 80 -6.65 -13.16 -23.55
CA LYS A 80 -7.10 -14.05 -22.46
C LYS A 80 -7.99 -13.35 -21.42
N MET A 81 -7.92 -12.02 -21.31
CA MET A 81 -8.69 -11.21 -20.36
C MET A 81 -10.18 -11.14 -20.76
N GLN A 82 -10.51 -11.34 -22.03
CA GLN A 82 -11.92 -11.34 -22.49
C GLN A 82 -12.70 -12.57 -22.01
N THR A 83 -11.99 -13.65 -21.67
CA THR A 83 -12.55 -14.82 -20.97
C THR A 83 -11.73 -15.12 -19.73
N PRO A 84 -11.81 -14.28 -18.67
CA PRO A 84 -11.07 -14.56 -17.45
C PRO A 84 -11.61 -15.87 -16.87
N GLY A 85 -10.81 -16.93 -16.95
CA GLY A 85 -11.18 -18.21 -16.36
C GLY A 85 -11.47 -18.04 -14.87
N VAL A 86 -12.49 -18.75 -14.38
CA VAL A 86 -12.89 -18.75 -12.96
C VAL A 86 -11.69 -19.01 -12.05
N GLU A 87 -10.74 -19.81 -12.51
CA GLU A 87 -9.46 -20.09 -11.84
C GLU A 87 -8.66 -18.81 -11.50
N LYS A 88 -8.50 -17.87 -12.45
CA LYS A 88 -7.73 -16.64 -12.19
C LYS A 88 -8.41 -15.77 -11.14
N MET A 89 -9.73 -15.67 -11.18
CA MET A 89 -10.50 -14.95 -10.16
C MET A 89 -10.35 -15.62 -8.79
N LEU A 90 -10.43 -16.95 -8.73
CA LEU A 90 -10.24 -17.71 -7.49
C LEU A 90 -8.84 -17.52 -6.91
N ILE A 91 -7.80 -17.55 -7.73
CA ILE A 91 -6.41 -17.31 -7.27
C ILE A 91 -6.27 -15.89 -6.75
N PHE A 92 -6.80 -14.89 -7.44
CA PHE A 92 -6.70 -13.49 -7.03
C PHE A 92 -7.45 -13.20 -5.73
N TYR A 93 -8.76 -13.46 -5.69
CA TYR A 93 -9.57 -13.18 -4.50
C TYR A 93 -9.25 -14.14 -3.35
N GLY A 94 -8.99 -15.42 -3.66
CA GLY A 94 -8.53 -16.41 -2.69
C GLY A 94 -7.18 -16.05 -2.08
N GLY A 95 -6.26 -15.50 -2.89
CA GLY A 95 -4.98 -14.96 -2.43
C GLY A 95 -5.16 -13.80 -1.44
N ILE A 96 -6.04 -12.84 -1.74
CA ILE A 96 -6.36 -11.73 -0.83
C ILE A 96 -6.92 -12.26 0.50
N ILE A 97 -7.89 -13.18 0.45
CA ILE A 97 -8.48 -13.81 1.64
C ILE A 97 -7.39 -14.52 2.46
N PHE A 98 -6.55 -15.31 1.79
CA PHE A 98 -5.44 -16.03 2.42
C PHE A 98 -4.50 -15.07 3.17
N LEU A 99 -4.06 -14.00 2.50
CA LEU A 99 -3.22 -12.95 3.09
C LEU A 99 -3.89 -12.31 4.31
N MET A 100 -5.20 -12.04 4.25
CA MET A 100 -5.97 -11.47 5.35
C MET A 100 -6.08 -12.41 6.56
N VAL A 101 -6.12 -13.73 6.32
CA VAL A 101 -6.11 -14.74 7.40
C VAL A 101 -4.73 -14.79 8.07
N ILE A 102 -3.65 -14.81 7.29
CA ILE A 102 -2.28 -14.98 7.81
C ILE A 102 -1.60 -13.69 8.28
N ARG A 103 -2.16 -12.49 8.00
CA ARG A 103 -1.53 -11.18 8.30
C ARG A 103 -1.00 -10.98 9.73
N ASP A 104 -1.55 -11.68 10.71
CA ASP A 104 -1.23 -11.53 12.14
C ASP A 104 -0.28 -12.63 12.67
N LEU A 105 0.25 -13.50 11.81
CA LEU A 105 1.07 -14.65 12.23
C LEU A 105 2.27 -14.20 13.09
N TRP A 106 2.92 -13.10 12.69
CA TRP A 106 4.08 -12.50 13.36
C TRP A 106 3.78 -11.65 14.61
N GLY A 107 2.56 -11.68 15.16
CA GLY A 107 2.23 -10.92 16.38
C GLY A 107 1.33 -9.73 16.15
N SER A 108 1.56 -9.01 15.06
CA SER A 108 0.77 -7.86 14.68
C SER A 108 0.74 -7.74 13.17
N SER A 109 -0.43 -7.41 12.62
CA SER A 109 -0.54 -7.07 11.22
C SER A 109 0.18 -5.76 10.88
N PRO A 110 0.61 -5.58 9.62
CA PRO A 110 1.25 -4.36 9.15
C PRO A 110 0.44 -3.09 9.44
N GLY A 111 -0.88 -3.13 9.22
CA GLY A 111 -1.79 -2.03 9.51
C GLY A 111 -1.87 -1.71 11.00
N ARG A 112 -1.81 -2.71 11.89
CA ARG A 112 -1.76 -2.48 13.34
C ARG A 112 -0.45 -1.82 13.78
N ILE A 113 0.68 -2.20 13.17
CA ILE A 113 1.99 -1.57 13.39
C ILE A 113 1.93 -0.09 12.99
N LEU A 114 1.39 0.20 11.80
CA LEU A 114 1.19 1.57 11.30
C LEU A 114 0.25 2.38 12.20
N MET A 115 -0.77 1.76 12.80
CA MET A 115 -1.69 2.46 13.71
C MET A 115 -1.19 2.53 15.17
N GLY A 116 -0.09 1.82 15.49
CA GLY A 116 0.46 1.77 16.86
C GLY A 116 -0.46 1.05 17.85
N ILE A 117 -1.22 0.07 17.37
CA ILE A 117 -2.12 -0.75 18.19
C ILE A 117 -1.62 -2.20 18.22
N SER A 118 -1.98 -2.94 19.25
CA SER A 118 -1.57 -4.34 19.40
C SER A 118 -2.69 -5.19 19.95
N LEU A 119 -2.60 -6.47 19.64
CA LEU A 119 -3.50 -7.47 20.14
C LEU A 119 -2.94 -8.10 21.42
N ARG A 120 -3.75 -8.15 22.46
CA ARG A 120 -3.39 -8.72 23.76
C ARG A 120 -4.46 -9.70 24.25
N ASN A 121 -4.06 -10.65 25.09
CA ASN A 121 -5.01 -11.52 25.79
C ASN A 121 -5.79 -10.69 26.81
N PHE A 122 -7.05 -11.06 27.05
CA PHE A 122 -7.88 -10.40 28.07
C PHE A 122 -7.45 -10.79 29.50
N GLU A 123 -7.00 -12.03 29.69
CA GLU A 123 -6.55 -12.56 30.99
C GLU A 123 -5.19 -11.98 31.41
N ASP A 124 -4.29 -11.75 30.45
CA ASP A 124 -3.03 -11.02 30.67
C ASP A 124 -2.77 -10.03 29.52
N LEU A 125 -3.00 -8.76 29.81
CA LEU A 125 -2.87 -7.65 28.85
C LEU A 125 -1.42 -7.42 28.37
N ASN A 126 -0.42 -8.03 29.01
CA ASN A 126 0.97 -7.92 28.57
C ASN A 126 1.32 -8.98 27.53
N THR A 127 0.60 -10.10 27.49
CA THR A 127 0.89 -11.22 26.59
C THR A 127 0.19 -11.06 25.25
N THR A 128 0.84 -11.54 24.21
CA THR A 128 0.22 -11.66 22.88
C THR A 128 -0.46 -13.03 22.80
N PRO A 129 -1.66 -13.14 22.19
CA PRO A 129 -2.33 -14.44 22.02
C PRO A 129 -1.48 -15.38 21.17
N GLY A 130 -1.64 -16.69 21.35
CA GLY A 130 -0.95 -17.70 20.53
C GLY A 130 -1.31 -17.62 19.04
N ILE A 131 -0.47 -18.20 18.19
CA ILE A 131 -0.63 -18.19 16.73
C ILE A 131 -1.97 -18.82 16.31
N SER A 132 -2.35 -19.94 16.92
CA SER A 132 -3.61 -20.65 16.65
C SER A 132 -4.84 -19.79 16.95
N THR A 133 -4.84 -19.08 18.09
CA THR A 133 -5.90 -18.14 18.47
C THR A 133 -6.02 -17.00 17.46
N ARG A 134 -4.89 -16.45 16.99
CA ARG A 134 -4.89 -15.39 15.97
C ARG A 134 -5.46 -15.86 14.65
N LEU A 135 -5.09 -17.06 14.20
CA LEU A 135 -5.54 -17.63 12.92
C LEU A 135 -7.04 -17.95 12.96
N LYS A 136 -7.53 -18.62 14.00
CA LYS A 136 -8.96 -18.91 14.17
C LYS A 136 -9.80 -17.63 14.24
N ARG A 137 -9.29 -16.61 14.93
CA ARG A 137 -9.94 -15.30 15.01
C ARG A 137 -9.94 -14.56 13.66
N ASN A 138 -8.88 -14.67 12.87
CA ASN A 138 -8.85 -14.07 11.54
C ASN A 138 -9.70 -14.85 10.53
N LEU A 139 -9.90 -16.15 10.72
CA LEU A 139 -10.84 -16.94 9.93
C LEU A 139 -12.29 -16.43 10.10
N MET A 140 -12.66 -15.95 11.29
CA MET A 140 -13.96 -15.30 11.54
C MET A 140 -14.14 -14.01 10.72
N LEU A 141 -13.06 -13.42 10.20
CA LEU A 141 -13.15 -12.29 9.27
C LEU A 141 -13.87 -12.68 7.96
N LEU A 142 -13.94 -13.97 7.61
CA LEU A 142 -14.75 -14.44 6.47
C LEU A 142 -16.24 -14.12 6.65
N LEU A 143 -16.69 -13.99 7.91
CA LEU A 143 -18.04 -13.52 8.26
C LEU A 143 -18.10 -11.99 8.29
N PHE A 144 -17.29 -11.31 7.45
CA PHE A 144 -17.07 -9.86 7.44
C PHE A 144 -18.35 -9.02 7.56
N PRO A 145 -19.47 -9.32 6.86
CA PRO A 145 -20.68 -8.51 6.98
C PRO A 145 -21.23 -8.51 8.42
N VAL A 146 -21.18 -9.67 9.08
CA VAL A 146 -21.66 -9.83 10.46
C VAL A 146 -20.68 -9.20 11.45
N GLU A 147 -19.38 -9.43 11.28
CA GLU A 147 -18.37 -8.83 12.15
C GLU A 147 -18.35 -7.30 12.06
N GLY A 148 -18.52 -6.74 10.86
CA GLY A 148 -18.57 -5.30 10.61
C GLY A 148 -19.76 -4.64 11.31
N LEU A 149 -20.96 -5.25 11.23
CA LEU A 149 -22.14 -4.75 11.92
C LEU A 149 -21.99 -4.77 13.44
N VAL A 150 -21.42 -5.84 14.01
CA VAL A 150 -21.15 -5.92 15.46
C VAL A 150 -20.10 -4.88 15.88
N LEU A 151 -19.05 -4.69 15.08
CA LEU A 151 -17.99 -3.72 15.34
C LEU A 151 -18.52 -2.27 15.39
N LEU A 152 -19.45 -1.92 14.50
CA LEU A 152 -20.05 -0.59 14.44
C LEU A 152 -21.00 -0.34 15.62
N LYS A 153 -21.79 -1.35 16.01
CA LYS A 153 -22.75 -1.26 17.12
C LYS A 153 -22.07 -1.21 18.50
N ASP A 154 -20.95 -1.91 18.69
CA ASP A 154 -20.30 -2.00 20.01
C ASP A 154 -19.56 -0.70 20.37
N SER A 155 -19.88 -0.10 21.52
CA SER A 155 -19.23 1.09 22.10
C SER A 155 -17.71 0.95 22.27
N PHE A 156 -17.21 -0.28 22.48
CA PHE A 156 -15.78 -0.57 22.65
C PHE A 156 -15.13 -1.21 21.41
N ALA A 157 -15.87 -1.30 20.29
CA ALA A 157 -15.43 -1.89 19.02
C ALA A 157 -14.82 -3.29 19.17
N PHE A 158 -15.36 -4.11 20.07
CA PHE A 158 -15.01 -5.53 20.09
C PHE A 158 -15.69 -6.23 18.92
N ARG A 159 -14.93 -7.03 18.18
CA ARG A 159 -15.50 -7.95 17.20
C ARG A 159 -16.10 -9.16 17.91
N LEU A 160 -16.96 -9.89 17.20
CA LEU A 160 -17.50 -11.16 17.68
C LEU A 160 -16.36 -12.12 18.04
N ALA A 161 -15.36 -12.24 17.16
CA ALA A 161 -14.19 -13.05 17.41
C ALA A 161 -13.34 -12.56 18.60
N ASP A 162 -13.32 -11.26 18.89
CA ASP A 162 -12.58 -10.75 20.06
C ASP A 162 -13.24 -11.21 21.37
N ARG A 163 -14.59 -11.34 21.39
CA ARG A 163 -15.35 -11.90 22.53
C ARG A 163 -15.14 -13.41 22.67
N TRP A 164 -15.22 -14.15 21.57
CA TRP A 164 -15.07 -15.62 21.58
C TRP A 164 -13.67 -16.07 21.98
N PHE A 165 -12.64 -15.35 21.54
CA PHE A 165 -11.25 -15.71 21.82
C PHE A 165 -10.64 -14.94 23.00
N LYS A 166 -11.45 -14.19 23.77
CA LYS A 166 -11.01 -13.38 24.91
C LYS A 166 -9.78 -12.53 24.60
N THR A 167 -9.85 -11.75 23.52
CA THR A 167 -8.75 -10.86 23.11
C THR A 167 -9.17 -9.40 23.10
N ALA A 168 -8.23 -8.50 23.37
CA ALA A 168 -8.46 -7.06 23.35
C ALA A 168 -7.43 -6.35 22.47
N VAL A 169 -7.89 -5.36 21.70
CA VAL A 169 -7.02 -4.49 20.91
C VAL A 169 -6.73 -3.22 21.68
N LEU A 170 -5.49 -3.07 22.10
CA LEU A 170 -5.01 -1.99 22.97
C LEU A 170 -3.99 -1.11 22.23
N GLU A 171 -3.78 0.10 22.72
CA GLU A 171 -2.63 0.89 22.29
C GLU A 171 -1.33 0.15 22.62
N HIS A 172 -0.39 0.12 21.68
CA HIS A 172 0.89 -0.55 21.93
C HIS A 172 1.63 0.19 23.05
N PRO A 173 2.19 -0.48 24.08
CA PRO A 173 2.82 0.17 25.22
C PRO A 173 4.03 1.04 24.84
N LYS A 174 4.70 0.68 23.73
CA LYS A 174 5.74 1.46 23.08
C LYS A 174 5.40 1.58 21.59
N PRO A 175 4.49 2.48 21.19
CA PRO A 175 4.11 2.59 19.79
C PRO A 175 5.28 3.19 19.01
N MET A 176 5.41 2.82 17.73
CA MET A 176 6.38 3.44 16.85
C MET A 176 6.15 4.97 16.79
N ARG A 177 7.22 5.76 16.71
CA ARG A 177 7.12 7.23 16.59
C ARG A 177 6.24 7.59 15.38
N VAL A 178 5.41 8.62 15.52
CA VAL A 178 4.47 9.03 14.45
C VAL A 178 5.22 9.29 13.13
N ALA A 179 6.35 9.99 13.19
CA ALA A 179 7.19 10.27 12.02
C ALA A 179 7.64 8.98 11.32
N LEU A 180 8.08 7.96 12.08
CA LEU A 180 8.53 6.69 11.51
C LEU A 180 7.36 5.88 10.92
N ARG A 181 6.15 6.03 11.47
CA ARG A 181 4.93 5.42 10.90
C ARG A 181 4.57 6.02 9.55
N LEU A 182 4.63 7.34 9.45
CA LEU A 182 4.40 8.04 8.18
C LEU A 182 5.47 7.68 7.15
N LEU A 183 6.74 7.63 7.56
CA LEU A 183 7.84 7.22 6.71
C LEU A 183 7.65 5.78 6.20
N LEU A 184 7.33 4.83 7.08
CA LEU A 184 7.12 3.44 6.70
C LEU A 184 5.92 3.29 5.75
N GLY A 185 4.81 3.98 6.03
CA GLY A 185 3.63 3.98 5.15
C GLY A 185 3.95 4.51 3.76
N ASN A 186 4.66 5.64 3.67
CA ASN A 186 5.08 6.22 2.39
C ASN A 186 6.08 5.32 1.66
N LEU A 187 7.07 4.76 2.36
CA LEU A 187 8.04 3.84 1.77
C LEU A 187 7.35 2.61 1.16
N LEU A 188 6.38 2.04 1.86
CA LEU A 188 5.60 0.92 1.38
C LEU A 188 4.78 1.31 0.13
N PHE A 189 4.13 2.47 0.16
CA PHE A 189 3.38 2.99 -0.98
C PHE A 189 4.28 3.21 -2.20
N PHE A 190 5.42 3.89 -2.04
CA PHE A 190 6.38 4.13 -3.11
C PHE A 190 7.01 2.84 -3.63
N ALA A 191 7.20 1.82 -2.78
CA ALA A 191 7.70 0.52 -3.23
C ALA A 191 6.71 -0.16 -4.18
N PHE A 192 5.42 -0.19 -3.85
CA PHE A 192 4.39 -0.72 -4.75
C PHE A 192 4.22 0.11 -6.02
N PHE A 193 4.26 1.44 -5.88
CA PHE A 193 4.18 2.34 -7.03
C PHE A 193 5.37 2.17 -7.98
N GLY A 194 6.59 2.10 -7.44
CA GLY A 194 7.80 1.84 -8.22
C GLY A 194 7.77 0.47 -8.90
N ALA A 195 7.34 -0.57 -8.19
CA ALA A 195 7.15 -1.90 -8.77
C ALA A 195 6.13 -1.87 -9.93
N ALA A 196 5.01 -1.15 -9.79
CA ALA A 196 4.01 -1.02 -10.84
C ALA A 196 4.58 -0.36 -12.11
N ILE A 197 5.38 0.70 -11.96
CA ILE A 197 6.06 1.38 -13.09
C ILE A 197 7.05 0.45 -13.78
N LEU A 198 7.91 -0.24 -13.01
CA LEU A 198 8.92 -1.14 -13.55
C LEU A 198 8.28 -2.33 -14.30
N LEU A 199 7.16 -2.84 -13.80
CA LEU A 199 6.44 -3.94 -14.42
C LEU A 199 5.52 -3.50 -15.58
N GLN A 200 5.26 -2.20 -15.73
CA GLN A 200 4.37 -1.70 -16.79
C GLN A 200 4.94 -2.00 -18.18
N LYS A 201 6.22 -1.69 -18.43
CA LYS A 201 6.86 -1.93 -19.74
C LYS A 201 6.82 -3.42 -20.12
N SER A 202 7.24 -4.30 -19.21
CA SER A 202 7.19 -5.74 -19.43
C SER A 202 5.77 -6.25 -19.65
N SER A 203 4.77 -5.69 -18.96
CA SER A 203 3.37 -6.05 -19.16
C SER A 203 2.84 -5.60 -20.53
N LEU A 204 3.31 -4.48 -21.07
CA LEU A 204 2.94 -4.01 -22.41
C LEU A 204 3.53 -4.93 -23.48
N GLU A 205 4.81 -5.28 -23.37
CA GLU A 205 5.51 -6.15 -24.32
C GLU A 205 4.90 -7.56 -24.43
N LYS A 206 4.31 -8.06 -23.34
CA LYS A 206 3.61 -9.36 -23.30
C LYS A 206 2.26 -9.39 -24.02
N THR A 207 1.77 -8.25 -24.50
CA THR A 207 0.44 -8.10 -25.12
C THR A 207 0.46 -8.56 -26.58
N ALA A 208 -0.58 -9.24 -27.05
CA ALA A 208 -0.68 -9.65 -28.46
C ALA A 208 -0.75 -8.45 -29.40
N ALA A 209 -1.46 -7.38 -28.99
CA ALA A 209 -1.51 -6.10 -29.70
C ALA A 209 -0.10 -5.52 -29.94
N TYR A 210 0.74 -5.51 -28.91
CA TYR A 210 2.11 -5.00 -29.00
C TYR A 210 2.94 -5.83 -29.97
N LYS A 211 2.93 -7.16 -29.84
CA LYS A 211 3.68 -8.06 -30.74
C LYS A 211 3.26 -7.90 -32.21
N THR A 212 1.97 -7.72 -32.45
CA THR A 212 1.40 -7.54 -33.80
C THR A 212 1.84 -6.21 -34.41
N ALA A 213 1.73 -5.13 -33.64
CA ALA A 213 2.17 -3.81 -34.07
C ALA A 213 3.68 -3.75 -34.26
N GLU A 214 4.48 -4.31 -33.34
CA GLU A 214 5.94 -4.42 -33.48
C GLU A 214 6.31 -5.14 -34.79
N LYS A 215 5.67 -6.28 -35.07
CA LYS A 215 5.91 -7.03 -36.31
C LYS A 215 5.61 -6.16 -37.55
N SER A 216 4.51 -5.42 -37.53
CA SER A 216 4.13 -4.52 -38.62
C SER A 216 5.13 -3.38 -38.81
N ILE A 217 5.56 -2.74 -37.71
CA ILE A 217 6.56 -1.66 -37.73
C ILE A 217 7.89 -2.17 -38.29
N ARG A 218 8.35 -3.35 -37.85
CA ARG A 218 9.61 -3.94 -38.31
C ARG A 218 9.57 -4.37 -39.78
N SER A 219 8.41 -4.74 -40.31
CA SER A 219 8.24 -5.07 -41.73
C SER A 219 8.03 -3.84 -42.63
N HIS A 220 7.88 -2.64 -42.09
CA HIS A 220 7.55 -1.45 -42.88
C HIS A 220 8.77 -0.98 -43.70
N PRO A 221 8.66 -0.88 -45.05
CA PRO A 221 9.80 -0.58 -45.92
C PRO A 221 10.56 0.69 -45.52
N GLU A 222 9.84 1.78 -45.26
CA GLU A 222 10.38 3.09 -44.87
C GLU A 222 11.15 3.10 -43.53
N LEU A 223 10.82 2.20 -42.61
CA LEU A 223 11.44 2.15 -41.27
C LEU A 223 12.60 1.17 -41.20
N THR A 224 12.74 0.25 -42.17
CA THR A 224 13.76 -0.82 -42.18
C THR A 224 15.18 -0.27 -41.98
N LEU A 225 15.54 0.80 -42.69
CA LEU A 225 16.87 1.40 -42.60
C LEU A 225 17.14 2.03 -41.22
N LEU A 226 16.12 2.64 -40.61
CA LEU A 226 16.23 3.22 -39.27
C LEU A 226 16.30 2.15 -38.19
N LEU A 227 15.48 1.09 -38.30
CA LEU A 227 15.44 -0.01 -37.35
C LEU A 227 16.70 -0.88 -37.37
N ASN A 228 17.35 -1.03 -38.54
CA ASN A 228 18.65 -1.69 -38.63
C ASN A 228 19.74 -0.93 -37.86
N ARG A 229 19.62 0.41 -37.76
CA ARG A 229 20.56 1.24 -37.01
C ARG A 229 20.18 1.40 -35.53
N PHE A 230 18.87 1.44 -35.25
CA PHE A 230 18.30 1.63 -33.91
C PHE A 230 17.18 0.59 -33.70
N PRO A 231 17.50 -0.60 -33.19
CA PRO A 231 16.55 -1.71 -33.10
C PRO A 231 15.52 -1.54 -31.97
N ASP A 232 15.82 -0.67 -31.00
CA ASP A 232 15.02 -0.44 -29.81
C ASP A 232 13.94 0.62 -30.04
N PHE A 233 12.76 0.35 -29.47
CA PHE A 233 11.66 1.30 -29.42
C PHE A 233 11.74 2.15 -28.15
N GLU A 234 11.49 3.45 -28.29
CA GLU A 234 11.42 4.41 -27.19
C GLU A 234 9.99 4.96 -27.06
N GLU A 235 9.62 5.41 -25.85
CA GLU A 235 8.36 6.15 -25.59
C GLU A 235 7.10 5.40 -26.08
N THR A 236 7.05 4.08 -25.89
CA THR A 236 5.89 3.28 -26.30
C THR A 236 4.69 3.56 -25.39
N GLU A 237 3.61 4.05 -26.00
CA GLU A 237 2.30 4.25 -25.38
C GLU A 237 1.25 3.39 -26.09
N MET A 238 0.36 2.78 -25.31
CA MET A 238 -0.66 1.87 -25.85
C MET A 238 -2.01 2.17 -25.21
N SER A 239 -3.02 2.40 -26.06
CA SER A 239 -4.42 2.56 -25.68
C SER A 239 -5.24 1.46 -26.34
N LEU A 240 -5.67 0.48 -25.56
CA LEU A 240 -6.49 -0.64 -26.04
C LEU A 240 -7.94 -0.45 -25.59
N ASP A 241 -8.86 -0.45 -26.54
CA ASP A 241 -10.28 -0.62 -26.24
C ASP A 241 -10.68 -2.09 -26.45
N LEU A 242 -10.68 -2.83 -25.33
CA LEU A 242 -11.03 -4.25 -25.31
C LEU A 242 -12.54 -4.50 -25.20
N ARG A 243 -13.35 -3.44 -25.03
CA ARG A 243 -14.79 -3.56 -24.76
C ARG A 243 -15.62 -3.43 -26.04
N ASN A 244 -15.13 -2.64 -27.00
CA ASN A 244 -15.79 -2.45 -28.26
C ASN A 244 -14.88 -2.94 -29.42
N PRO A 245 -15.18 -4.07 -30.07
CA PRO A 245 -14.35 -4.58 -31.17
C PRO A 245 -14.34 -3.65 -32.39
N SER A 246 -15.30 -2.71 -32.50
CA SER A 246 -15.34 -1.74 -33.59
C SER A 246 -14.53 -0.46 -33.33
N SER A 247 -14.03 -0.25 -32.10
CA SER A 247 -13.20 0.91 -31.80
C SER A 247 -11.74 0.63 -32.10
N LEU A 248 -11.07 1.62 -32.68
CA LEU A 248 -9.65 1.53 -32.96
C LEU A 248 -8.86 1.63 -31.65
N SER A 249 -8.05 0.60 -31.41
CA SER A 249 -6.97 0.64 -30.45
C SER A 249 -5.74 1.27 -31.09
N MET A 250 -4.86 1.87 -30.29
CA MET A 250 -3.75 2.64 -30.79
C MET A 250 -2.46 2.28 -30.05
N LEU A 251 -1.38 2.09 -30.81
CA LEU A 251 -0.02 2.05 -30.30
C LEU A 251 0.76 3.24 -30.88
N GLU A 252 1.36 4.05 -30.03
CA GLU A 252 2.33 5.07 -30.43
C GLU A 252 3.71 4.66 -29.93
N THR A 253 4.71 4.74 -30.79
CA THR A 253 6.10 4.47 -30.39
C THR A 253 7.07 5.33 -31.18
N THR A 254 8.23 5.62 -30.58
CA THR A 254 9.30 6.36 -31.24
C THR A 254 10.36 5.39 -31.76
N VAL A 255 10.74 5.57 -33.02
CA VAL A 255 11.81 4.82 -33.71
C VAL A 255 12.97 5.77 -34.01
N GLY A 256 14.19 5.36 -33.67
CA GLY A 256 15.42 6.13 -33.91
C GLY A 256 15.83 7.04 -32.75
N LYS A 257 17.00 7.68 -32.88
CA LYS A 257 17.60 8.53 -31.84
C LYS A 257 17.96 9.92 -32.36
N GLY A 258 17.88 10.91 -31.47
CA GLY A 258 18.27 12.30 -31.76
C GLY A 258 17.49 12.89 -32.93
N LYS A 259 18.20 13.39 -33.95
CA LYS A 259 17.63 14.03 -35.14
C LYS A 259 16.90 13.08 -36.10
N LEU A 260 17.04 11.76 -35.90
CA LEU A 260 16.42 10.72 -36.74
C LEU A 260 15.25 10.03 -36.02
N ARG A 261 14.56 10.75 -35.12
CA ARG A 261 13.39 10.26 -34.39
C ARG A 261 12.14 10.39 -35.24
N ASN A 262 11.49 9.27 -35.51
CA ASN A 262 10.17 9.21 -36.12
C ASN A 262 9.18 8.66 -35.10
N LYS A 263 8.07 9.36 -34.90
CA LYS A 263 6.93 8.81 -34.17
C LYS A 263 6.14 7.92 -35.13
N VAL A 264 5.77 6.74 -34.65
CA VAL A 264 5.00 5.76 -35.42
C VAL A 264 3.74 5.47 -34.65
N ARG A 265 2.60 5.74 -35.27
CA ARG A 265 1.28 5.41 -34.76
C ARG A 265 0.74 4.20 -35.53
N VAL A 266 0.30 3.19 -34.81
CA VAL A 266 -0.32 1.98 -35.36
C VAL A 266 -1.74 1.88 -34.82
N ASP A 267 -2.71 1.95 -35.72
CA ASP A 267 -4.11 1.75 -35.41
C ASP A 267 -4.44 0.26 -35.57
N LEU A 268 -5.02 -0.32 -34.52
CA LEU A 268 -5.30 -1.73 -34.37
C LEU A 268 -6.81 -1.93 -34.21
N SER A 269 -7.35 -2.94 -34.87
CA SER A 269 -8.72 -3.42 -34.66
C SER A 269 -8.68 -4.81 -34.05
N LEU A 270 -9.65 -5.13 -33.20
CA LEU A 270 -9.81 -6.47 -32.66
C LEU A 270 -10.75 -7.27 -33.58
N ALA A 271 -10.16 -8.19 -34.36
CA ALA A 271 -10.91 -9.06 -35.25
C ALA A 271 -11.48 -10.28 -34.51
N GLY A 272 -12.64 -10.75 -34.98
CA GLY A 272 -13.39 -11.85 -34.38
C GLY A 272 -13.03 -13.24 -34.93
N GLU A 273 -13.04 -14.22 -34.03
CA GLU A 273 -12.89 -15.69 -34.18
C GLU A 273 -11.88 -16.25 -35.21
N PRO A 274 -10.65 -16.64 -34.77
CA PRO A 274 -10.10 -16.47 -33.42
C PRO A 274 -9.83 -15.01 -33.10
N LEU A 275 -9.97 -14.62 -31.84
CA LEU A 275 -9.64 -13.26 -31.38
C LEU A 275 -8.19 -12.92 -31.73
N SER A 276 -8.00 -11.99 -32.65
CA SER A 276 -6.69 -11.55 -33.11
C SER A 276 -6.68 -10.05 -33.38
N TRP A 277 -5.51 -9.45 -33.22
CA TRP A 277 -5.31 -8.05 -33.57
C TRP A 277 -4.96 -7.92 -35.04
N GLU A 278 -5.61 -6.97 -35.71
CA GLU A 278 -5.33 -6.62 -37.09
C GLU A 278 -4.88 -5.16 -37.17
N VAL A 279 -3.84 -4.92 -37.97
CA VAL A 279 -3.33 -3.56 -38.20
C VAL A 279 -4.16 -2.92 -39.30
N MET A 280 -4.84 -1.82 -38.96
CA MET A 280 -5.66 -1.07 -39.90
C MET A 280 -4.83 -0.02 -40.64
N LYS A 281 -3.91 0.65 -39.92
CA LYS A 281 -3.10 1.73 -40.46
C LYS A 281 -1.79 1.85 -39.68
N VAL A 282 -0.71 2.16 -40.41
CA VAL A 282 0.55 2.63 -39.82
C VAL A 282 0.79 4.04 -40.34
N GLU A 283 0.93 4.99 -39.43
CA GLU A 283 1.19 6.39 -39.73
C GLU A 283 2.55 6.79 -39.16
N ILE A 284 3.43 7.30 -40.02
CA ILE A 284 4.77 7.75 -39.63
C ILE A 284 4.71 9.28 -39.55
N ILE A 285 4.85 9.79 -38.33
CA ILE A 285 4.93 11.22 -38.05
C ILE A 285 6.41 11.54 -37.84
N PRO A 286 7.10 12.12 -38.84
CA PRO A 286 8.47 12.58 -38.63
C PRO A 286 8.46 13.61 -37.50
N SER A 287 9.29 13.41 -36.47
CA SER A 287 9.41 14.42 -35.43
C SER A 287 9.98 15.67 -36.10
N PRO A 288 9.33 16.85 -36.02
CA PRO A 288 9.97 18.06 -36.48
C PRO A 288 11.27 18.19 -35.71
N SER A 289 12.34 18.46 -36.45
CA SER A 289 13.61 18.90 -35.89
C SER A 289 13.32 19.86 -34.75
N ALA A 290 13.80 19.56 -33.54
CA ALA A 290 13.97 20.59 -32.54
C ALA A 290 14.85 21.68 -33.20
N THR A 291 14.21 22.71 -33.72
CA THR A 291 14.83 24.00 -33.97
C THR A 291 15.15 24.56 -32.60
N GLU A 292 16.37 24.31 -32.14
CA GLU A 292 17.36 25.29 -31.66
C GLU A 292 18.58 24.56 -31.09
#